data_AF-A0A009QWW7-F1
#
_entry.id   AF-A0A009QWW7-F1
#
_cell.length_a   1.000
_cell.length_b   1.000
_cell.length_c   1.000
_cell.angle_alpha   90.00
_cell.angle_beta   90.00
_cell.angle_gamma   90.00
#
_symmetry.space_group_name_H-M   'P 1'
#
loop_
_entity.id
_entity.type
_entity.pdbx_description
1 polymer ?
#
loop_
_entity_poly.entity_id
_entity_poly.type
_entity_poly.pdbx_seq_one_letter_code
_entity_poly.pdbx_strand_id
1 'polypeptide(L)'
;MIIEIETHPLEPFLPENARLLMLGSFPPPRNKWKMDFYYPNFQNDMWRIFGLIFFQDKTYFLSESQKNFNEERIRNFLIETGIAIFDTAYQIKRLKGNAADKFLEIVTPTDLAVLLQHIPLCQTIMTTGDKATDTLISVLPEHTEKPLIGMSTSTYFAGRNINLYRLPSSSRAYPLALEKKAEVYQKFFKEIGIL
;
A
#
# COMPACT_ATOMS: atom_id res chain seq x y z
N MET A 1 8.66 -30.61 2.10
CA MET A 1 7.35 -29.95 2.25
C MET A 1 7.11 -29.10 1.01
N ILE A 2 5.97 -29.26 0.36
CA ILE A 2 5.56 -28.38 -0.75
C ILE A 2 5.02 -27.10 -0.11
N ILE A 3 5.58 -25.95 -0.47
CA ILE A 3 5.08 -24.65 -0.01
C ILE A 3 3.92 -24.26 -0.92
N GLU A 4 2.76 -24.00 -0.31
CA GLU A 4 1.53 -23.64 -1.02
C GLU A 4 1.64 -22.25 -1.68
N ILE A 5 1.01 -22.10 -2.86
CA ILE A 5 0.86 -20.82 -3.54
C ILE A 5 -0.43 -20.16 -3.03
N GLU A 6 -0.30 -19.03 -2.37
CA GLU A 6 -1.42 -18.20 -1.93
C GLU A 6 -1.77 -17.19 -3.04
N THR A 7 -3.07 -17.07 -3.35
CA THR A 7 -3.59 -16.01 -4.25
C THR A 7 -4.16 -14.87 -3.42
N HIS A 8 -4.07 -13.65 -3.95
CA HIS A 8 -4.55 -12.46 -3.28
C HIS A 8 -6.04 -12.59 -2.91
N PRO A 9 -6.40 -12.46 -1.62
CA PRO A 9 -7.75 -12.76 -1.13
C PRO A 9 -8.74 -11.58 -1.24
N LEU A 10 -8.27 -10.39 -1.60
CA LEU A 10 -9.09 -9.18 -1.75
C LEU A 10 -9.12 -8.73 -3.20
N GLU A 11 -10.24 -8.16 -3.61
CA GLU A 11 -10.34 -7.42 -4.86
C GLU A 11 -9.61 -6.06 -4.75
N PRO A 12 -9.03 -5.55 -5.85
CA PRO A 12 -8.48 -4.20 -5.89
C PRO A 12 -9.49 -3.14 -5.46
N PHE A 13 -9.06 -2.21 -4.60
CA PHE A 13 -9.89 -1.06 -4.24
C PHE A 13 -9.55 0.13 -5.14
N LEU A 14 -10.39 0.37 -6.14
CA LEU A 14 -10.10 1.27 -7.26
C LEU A 14 -11.21 2.32 -7.46
N PRO A 15 -11.29 3.37 -6.61
CA PRO A 15 -12.22 4.48 -6.87
C PRO A 15 -11.96 5.13 -8.24
N GLU A 16 -12.99 5.42 -9.03
CA GLU A 16 -12.83 5.97 -10.40
C GLU A 16 -12.08 7.31 -10.42
N ASN A 17 -12.22 8.10 -9.34
CA ASN A 17 -11.54 9.38 -9.15
C ASN A 17 -10.10 9.24 -8.62
N ALA A 18 -9.57 8.02 -8.50
CA ALA A 18 -8.27 7.79 -7.89
C ALA A 18 -7.13 8.47 -8.66
N ARG A 19 -6.34 9.26 -7.93
CA ARG A 19 -5.12 9.94 -8.42
C ARG A 19 -3.84 9.28 -7.90
N LEU A 20 -3.96 8.56 -6.78
CA LEU A 20 -2.92 7.80 -6.13
C LEU A 20 -3.29 6.32 -6.08
N LEU A 21 -2.36 5.45 -6.46
CA LEU A 21 -2.40 4.01 -6.17
C LEU A 21 -1.36 3.66 -5.09
N MET A 22 -1.84 3.17 -3.95
CA MET A 22 -1.01 2.65 -2.87
C MET A 22 -0.80 1.15 -3.03
N LEU A 23 0.45 0.69 -3.02
CA LEU A 23 0.80 -0.72 -3.17
C LEU A 23 1.61 -1.24 -1.97
N GLY A 24 1.04 -2.24 -1.28
CA GLY A 24 1.79 -3.07 -0.34
C GLY A 24 2.52 -4.23 -1.03
N SER A 25 3.10 -5.14 -0.25
CA SER A 25 3.73 -6.36 -0.77
C SER A 25 2.71 -7.47 -0.99
N PHE A 26 2.07 -7.92 0.10
CA PHE A 26 0.97 -8.88 0.13
C PHE A 26 0.31 -8.85 1.51
N PRO A 27 -1.01 -9.14 1.65
CA PRO A 27 -1.66 -9.13 2.96
C PRO A 27 -1.09 -10.17 3.92
N PRO A 28 -1.21 -9.95 5.26
CA PRO A 28 -0.80 -10.95 6.24
C PRO A 28 -1.72 -12.19 6.20
N PRO A 29 -1.35 -13.30 6.86
CA PRO A 29 -2.26 -14.43 7.01
C PRO A 29 -3.61 -14.03 7.62
N ARG A 30 -4.71 -14.64 7.17
CA ARG A 30 -6.09 -14.24 7.51
C ARG A 30 -6.37 -14.21 9.01
N ASN A 31 -5.72 -15.07 9.80
CA ASN A 31 -5.84 -15.08 11.27
C ASN A 31 -5.31 -13.80 11.96
N LYS A 32 -4.62 -12.92 11.24
CA LYS A 32 -4.17 -11.61 11.74
C LYS A 32 -5.14 -10.47 11.42
N TRP A 33 -6.22 -10.73 10.69
CA TRP A 33 -7.10 -9.69 10.19
C TRP A 33 -8.11 -9.23 11.25
N LYS A 34 -8.36 -7.93 11.31
CA LYS A 34 -9.43 -7.30 12.11
C LYS A 34 -10.52 -6.65 11.25
N MET A 35 -10.41 -6.78 9.93
CA MET A 35 -11.37 -6.35 8.92
C MET A 35 -11.03 -7.06 7.61
N ASP A 36 -11.97 -7.15 6.67
CA ASP A 36 -11.76 -7.78 5.35
C ASP A 36 -11.33 -6.72 4.32
N PHE A 37 -10.29 -5.96 4.66
CA PHE A 37 -9.75 -4.85 3.87
C PHE A 37 -8.24 -4.64 4.08
N TYR A 38 -7.63 -3.71 3.36
CA TYR A 38 -6.17 -3.49 3.34
C TYR A 38 -5.59 -3.04 4.69
N TYR A 39 -4.35 -3.44 4.98
CA TYR A 39 -3.69 -3.27 6.27
C TYR A 39 -4.54 -3.77 7.48
N PRO A 40 -5.06 -5.02 7.43
CA PRO A 40 -6.08 -5.48 8.38
C PRO A 40 -5.52 -5.86 9.76
N ASN A 41 -4.20 -5.98 9.91
CA ASN A 41 -3.59 -6.28 11.20
C ASN A 41 -3.66 -5.04 12.10
N PHE A 42 -4.33 -5.16 13.24
CA PHE A 42 -4.50 -4.05 14.19
C PHE A 42 -3.19 -3.42 14.69
N GLN A 43 -2.08 -4.15 14.66
CA GLN A 43 -0.76 -3.64 15.02
C GLN A 43 -0.08 -2.87 13.88
N ASN A 44 -0.56 -2.96 12.64
CA ASN A 44 -0.06 -2.15 11.55
C ASN A 44 -0.46 -0.69 11.78
N ASP A 45 0.47 0.24 11.52
CA ASP A 45 0.29 1.64 11.81
C ASP A 45 -0.35 2.44 10.67
N MET A 46 -0.68 1.83 9.51
CA MET A 46 -1.19 2.56 8.33
C MET A 46 -2.37 3.47 8.66
N TRP A 47 -3.42 2.92 9.26
CA TRP A 47 -4.61 3.70 9.61
C TRP A 47 -4.38 4.69 10.75
N ARG A 48 -3.33 4.49 11.56
CA ARG A 48 -2.91 5.47 12.58
C ARG A 48 -2.14 6.62 11.97
N ILE A 49 -1.27 6.34 10.99
CA ILE A 49 -0.57 7.34 10.19
C ILE A 49 -1.60 8.22 9.49
N PHE A 50 -2.58 7.61 8.82
CA PHE A 50 -3.64 8.35 8.13
C PHE A 50 -4.47 9.20 9.11
N GLY A 51 -4.87 8.63 10.25
CA GLY A 51 -5.55 9.38 11.31
C GLY A 51 -4.77 10.60 11.79
N LEU A 52 -3.45 10.46 12.00
CA LEU A 52 -2.59 11.57 12.40
C LEU A 52 -2.47 12.66 11.33
N ILE A 53 -2.19 12.29 10.08
CA ILE A 53 -1.84 13.29 9.06
C ILE A 53 -3.06 14.02 8.48
N PHE A 54 -4.23 13.37 8.43
CA PHE A 54 -5.46 13.95 7.89
C PHE A 54 -6.39 14.52 8.97
N PHE A 55 -6.37 13.96 10.19
CA PHE A 55 -7.34 14.30 11.24
C PHE A 55 -6.71 14.70 12.57
N GLN A 56 -5.37 14.71 12.68
CA GLN A 56 -4.64 14.95 13.93
C GLN A 56 -5.04 13.98 15.06
N ASP A 57 -5.60 12.82 14.71
CA ASP A 57 -6.07 11.80 15.65
C ASP A 57 -5.71 10.40 15.15
N LYS A 58 -4.73 9.76 15.79
CA LYS A 58 -4.30 8.38 15.47
C LYS A 58 -5.41 7.34 15.66
N THR A 59 -6.47 7.67 16.40
CA THR A 59 -7.58 6.77 16.68
C THR A 59 -8.77 6.98 15.73
N TYR A 60 -8.70 7.95 14.82
CA TYR A 60 -9.79 8.34 13.93
C TYR A 60 -10.38 7.17 13.12
N PHE A 61 -9.56 6.22 12.68
CA PHE A 61 -10.01 5.06 11.89
C PHE A 61 -10.24 3.79 12.73
N LEU A 62 -10.26 3.90 14.05
CA LEU A 62 -10.57 2.76 14.93
C LEU A 62 -12.09 2.65 15.12
N SER A 63 -12.57 1.45 15.43
CA SER A 63 -13.95 1.23 15.90
C SER A 63 -14.17 1.92 17.25
N GLU A 64 -15.42 2.14 17.66
CA GLU A 64 -15.76 2.73 18.96
C GLU A 64 -15.12 2.00 20.15
N SER A 65 -15.08 0.66 20.10
CA SER A 65 -14.42 -0.16 21.13
C SER A 65 -12.88 -0.10 21.11
N GLN A 66 -12.30 0.52 20.09
CA GLN A 66 -10.87 0.58 19.79
C GLN A 66 -10.16 -0.79 19.78
N LYS A 67 -10.89 -1.86 19.45
CA LYS A 67 -10.34 -3.22 19.30
C LYS A 67 -10.18 -3.65 17.84
N ASN A 68 -10.82 -2.94 16.91
CA ASN A 68 -10.76 -3.15 15.47
C ASN A 68 -10.61 -1.82 14.74
N PHE A 69 -10.48 -1.88 13.41
CA PHE A 69 -10.60 -0.72 12.54
C PHE A 69 -12.06 -0.49 12.15
N ASN A 70 -12.41 0.75 11.79
CA ASN A 70 -13.68 1.07 11.16
C ASN A 70 -13.50 1.03 9.64
N GLU A 71 -13.78 -0.13 9.03
CA GLU A 71 -13.58 -0.37 7.59
C GLU A 71 -14.41 0.58 6.72
N GLU A 72 -15.67 0.84 7.07
CA GLU A 72 -16.55 1.73 6.31
C GLU A 72 -15.99 3.15 6.25
N ARG A 73 -15.56 3.68 7.41
CA ARG A 73 -14.92 5.01 7.49
C ARG A 73 -13.66 5.09 6.64
N ILE A 74 -12.86 4.02 6.64
CA ILE A 74 -11.65 3.94 5.81
C ILE A 74 -12.03 4.00 4.33
N ARG A 75 -12.96 3.16 3.87
CA ARG A 75 -13.38 3.11 2.46
C ARG A 75 -13.93 4.45 1.99
N ASN A 76 -14.81 5.08 2.78
CA ASN A 76 -15.39 6.38 2.46
C ASN A 76 -14.31 7.45 2.33
N PHE A 77 -13.38 7.52 3.28
CA PHE A 77 -12.25 8.44 3.22
C PHE A 77 -11.40 8.27 1.94
N LEU A 78 -11.09 7.02 1.58
CA LEU A 78 -10.26 6.74 0.40
C LEU A 78 -10.98 7.11 -0.91
N ILE A 79 -12.30 6.90 -0.99
CA ILE A 79 -13.12 7.33 -2.12
C ILE A 79 -13.11 8.85 -2.24
N GLU A 80 -13.42 9.56 -1.14
CA GLU A 80 -13.46 11.02 -1.10
C GLU A 80 -12.11 11.64 -1.50
N THR A 81 -11.02 11.04 -1.05
CA THR A 81 -9.65 11.53 -1.27
C THR A 81 -9.08 11.10 -2.63
N GLY A 82 -9.69 10.12 -3.31
CA GLY A 82 -9.20 9.58 -4.58
C GLY A 82 -7.93 8.73 -4.40
N ILE A 83 -7.95 7.80 -3.45
CA ILE A 83 -6.85 6.89 -3.15
C ILE A 83 -7.28 5.44 -3.45
N ALA A 84 -6.62 4.81 -4.41
CA ALA A 84 -6.72 3.39 -4.69
C ALA A 84 -5.70 2.59 -3.87
N ILE A 85 -6.03 1.34 -3.53
CA ILE A 85 -5.14 0.44 -2.78
C ILE A 85 -5.16 -0.98 -3.36
N PHE A 86 -3.97 -1.54 -3.54
CA PHE A 86 -3.76 -2.96 -3.78
C PHE A 86 -2.40 -3.42 -3.23
N ASP A 87 -1.95 -4.60 -3.65
CA ASP A 87 -0.63 -5.12 -3.37
C ASP A 87 0.12 -5.43 -4.67
N THR A 88 1.45 -5.40 -4.62
CA THR A 88 2.31 -5.64 -5.79
C THR A 88 2.36 -7.11 -6.20
N ALA A 89 2.03 -8.03 -5.30
CA ALA A 89 1.99 -9.45 -5.59
C ALA A 89 0.54 -9.97 -5.66
N TYR A 90 0.24 -10.71 -6.72
CA TYR A 90 -1.04 -11.40 -6.87
C TYR A 90 -0.96 -12.85 -6.34
N GLN A 91 0.15 -13.55 -6.58
CA GLN A 91 0.40 -14.87 -6.03
C GLN A 91 1.78 -14.95 -5.37
N ILE A 92 1.85 -15.61 -4.21
CA ILE A 92 3.06 -15.72 -3.39
C ILE A 92 3.23 -17.11 -2.79
N LYS A 93 4.44 -17.40 -2.33
CA LYS A 93 4.71 -18.48 -1.35
C LYS A 93 5.23 -17.85 -0.06
N ARG A 94 4.64 -18.22 1.09
CA ARG A 94 5.17 -17.85 2.42
C ARG A 94 6.19 -18.85 2.90
N LEU A 95 7.47 -18.47 2.89
CA LEU A 95 8.57 -19.36 3.28
C LEU A 95 8.62 -19.67 4.80
N LYS A 96 7.99 -18.82 5.62
CA LYS A 96 7.91 -18.98 7.09
C LYS A 96 6.51 -18.77 7.68
N GLY A 97 5.46 -18.88 6.86
CA GLY A 97 4.06 -18.73 7.30
C GLY A 97 3.70 -17.38 7.94
N ASN A 98 4.47 -16.32 7.67
CA ASN A 98 4.25 -15.00 8.23
C ASN A 98 4.23 -13.91 7.13
N ALA A 99 3.97 -12.67 7.54
CA ALA A 99 3.83 -11.52 6.66
C ALA A 99 5.13 -10.73 6.45
N ALA A 100 6.28 -11.27 6.88
CA ALA A 100 7.53 -10.54 6.73
C ALA A 100 8.00 -10.61 5.27
N ASP A 101 8.19 -9.44 4.66
CA ASP A 101 8.65 -9.28 3.28
C ASP A 101 9.85 -10.16 2.91
N LYS A 102 10.81 -10.34 3.83
CA LYS A 102 12.01 -11.17 3.62
C LYS A 102 11.71 -12.67 3.41
N PHE A 103 10.52 -13.13 3.75
CA PHE A 103 10.09 -14.53 3.61
C PHE A 103 8.91 -14.68 2.64
N LEU A 104 8.67 -13.68 1.81
CA LEU A 104 7.72 -13.73 0.69
C LEU A 104 8.49 -13.95 -0.61
N GLU A 105 8.21 -15.08 -1.26
CA GLU A 105 8.59 -15.35 -2.64
C GLU A 105 7.41 -14.94 -3.54
N ILE A 106 7.66 -14.04 -4.49
CA ILE A 106 6.65 -13.61 -5.45
C ILE A 106 6.58 -14.64 -6.57
N VAL A 107 5.40 -15.23 -6.78
CA VAL A 107 5.15 -16.17 -7.87
C VAL A 107 4.58 -15.44 -9.08
N THR A 108 3.61 -14.56 -8.85
CA THR A 108 2.97 -13.76 -9.89
C THR A 108 2.78 -12.34 -9.36
N PRO A 109 3.42 -11.34 -9.97
CA PRO A 109 3.16 -9.96 -9.64
C PRO A 109 1.77 -9.55 -10.14
N THR A 110 1.21 -8.50 -9.56
CA THR A 110 -0.05 -7.90 -10.01
C THR A 110 0.09 -7.34 -11.42
N ASP A 111 -0.92 -7.54 -12.26
CA ASP A 111 -1.03 -6.88 -13.56
C ASP A 111 -1.36 -5.39 -13.38
N LEU A 112 -0.30 -4.58 -13.33
CA LEU A 112 -0.42 -3.15 -13.11
C LEU A 112 -1.15 -2.44 -14.26
N ALA A 113 -1.00 -2.92 -15.50
CA ALA A 113 -1.66 -2.30 -16.65
C ALA A 113 -3.18 -2.45 -16.54
N VAL A 114 -3.67 -3.62 -16.13
CA VAL A 114 -5.09 -3.86 -15.86
C VAL A 114 -5.61 -2.97 -14.74
N LEU A 115 -4.87 -2.80 -13.63
CA LEU A 115 -5.29 -1.88 -12.57
C LEU A 115 -5.44 -0.44 -13.10
N LEU A 116 -4.44 0.07 -13.82
CA LEU A 116 -4.41 1.46 -14.30
C LEU A 116 -5.47 1.78 -15.36
N GLN A 117 -6.03 0.77 -16.04
CA GLN A 117 -7.19 0.95 -16.93
C GLN A 117 -8.45 1.36 -16.16
N HIS A 118 -8.63 0.86 -14.93
CA HIS A 118 -9.80 1.16 -14.09
C HIS A 118 -9.68 2.49 -13.34
N ILE A 119 -8.47 3.06 -13.25
CA ILE A 119 -8.18 4.35 -12.60
C ILE A 119 -7.50 5.31 -13.58
N PRO A 120 -8.22 5.84 -14.58
CA PRO A 120 -7.63 6.64 -15.68
C PRO A 120 -7.02 7.97 -15.22
N LEU A 121 -7.38 8.47 -14.03
CA LEU A 121 -6.83 9.70 -13.45
C LEU A 121 -5.57 9.46 -12.62
N CYS A 122 -5.20 8.20 -12.37
CA CYS A 122 -4.04 7.87 -11.55
C CYS A 122 -2.74 8.22 -12.28
N GLN A 123 -1.94 9.08 -11.64
CA GLN A 123 -0.62 9.52 -12.11
C GLN A 123 0.48 9.31 -11.06
N THR A 124 0.12 8.82 -9.87
CA THR A 124 1.07 8.58 -8.79
C THR A 124 0.89 7.16 -8.25
N ILE A 125 1.99 6.42 -8.13
CA ILE A 125 2.04 5.14 -7.44
C ILE A 125 3.01 5.26 -6.27
N MET A 126 2.59 4.82 -5.10
CA MET A 126 3.47 4.76 -3.93
C MET A 126 3.50 3.35 -3.38
N THR A 127 4.68 2.90 -2.98
CA THR A 127 4.89 1.58 -2.37
C THR A 127 5.30 1.72 -0.91
N THR A 128 4.91 0.73 -0.08
CA THR A 128 5.32 0.67 1.32
C THR A 128 6.39 -0.39 1.55
N GLY A 129 7.63 0.02 1.80
CA GLY A 129 8.74 -0.91 2.03
C GLY A 129 9.40 -1.45 0.76
N ASP A 130 10.54 -2.10 0.93
CA ASP A 130 11.46 -2.42 -0.18
C ASP A 130 10.91 -3.49 -1.14
N LYS A 131 10.32 -4.56 -0.59
CA LYS A 131 9.80 -5.69 -1.38
C LYS A 131 8.69 -5.25 -2.34
N ALA A 132 7.80 -4.38 -1.89
CA ALA A 132 6.78 -3.81 -2.74
C ALA A 132 7.41 -2.95 -3.84
N THR A 133 8.38 -2.11 -3.50
CA THR A 133 9.09 -1.31 -4.51
C THR A 133 9.80 -2.19 -5.53
N ASP A 134 10.54 -3.21 -5.12
CA ASP A 134 11.25 -4.12 -6.04
C ASP A 134 10.31 -4.84 -7.00
N THR A 135 9.17 -5.33 -6.48
CA THR A 135 8.16 -6.03 -7.28
C THR A 135 7.48 -5.08 -8.27
N LEU A 136 7.23 -3.83 -7.86
CA LEU A 136 6.72 -2.80 -8.77
C LEU A 136 7.72 -2.51 -9.89
N ILE A 137 8.99 -2.30 -9.56
CA ILE A 137 10.03 -1.98 -10.55
C ILE A 137 10.21 -3.14 -11.54
N SER A 138 10.11 -4.40 -11.10
CA SER A 138 10.29 -5.55 -11.99
C SER A 138 9.18 -5.72 -13.04
N VAL A 139 8.04 -5.03 -12.91
CA VAL A 139 6.94 -5.05 -13.90
C VAL A 139 6.86 -3.77 -14.73
N LEU A 140 7.74 -2.80 -14.45
CA LEU A 140 7.84 -1.54 -15.17
C LEU A 140 8.93 -1.61 -16.26
N PRO A 141 9.00 -0.63 -17.19
CA PRO A 141 10.03 -0.61 -18.23
C PRO A 141 11.45 -0.68 -17.66
N GLU A 142 12.37 -1.33 -18.37
CA GLU A 142 13.74 -1.67 -17.90
C GLU A 142 14.54 -0.48 -17.38
N HIS A 143 14.33 0.73 -17.92
CA HIS A 143 15.03 1.95 -17.51
C HIS A 143 14.34 2.71 -16.36
N THR A 144 13.31 2.12 -15.75
CA THR A 144 12.62 2.76 -14.62
C THR A 144 13.51 2.76 -13.39
N GLU A 145 13.87 3.96 -12.92
CA GLU A 145 14.65 4.12 -11.70
C GLU A 145 13.84 3.74 -10.46
N LYS A 146 14.48 3.03 -9.53
CA LYS A 146 13.87 2.69 -8.23
C LYS A 146 13.85 3.93 -7.33
N PRO A 147 12.68 4.39 -6.85
CA PRO A 147 12.63 5.53 -5.94
C PRO A 147 13.25 5.18 -4.57
N LEU A 148 14.05 6.12 -4.05
CA LEU A 148 14.56 6.09 -2.68
C LEU A 148 13.55 6.75 -1.73
N ILE A 149 13.62 6.44 -0.43
CA ILE A 149 12.75 7.10 0.56
C ILE A 149 13.06 8.61 0.55
N GLY A 150 12.01 9.41 0.37
CA GLY A 150 12.10 10.87 0.33
C GLY A 150 12.48 11.46 -1.03
N MET A 151 12.61 10.62 -2.07
CA MET A 151 12.81 11.02 -3.46
C MET A 151 11.75 10.38 -4.35
N SER A 152 11.32 11.10 -5.39
CA SER A 152 10.47 10.57 -6.44
C SER A 152 11.28 10.21 -7.67
N THR A 153 10.77 9.26 -8.44
CA THR A 153 11.20 8.98 -9.81
C THR A 153 9.96 9.00 -10.71
N SER A 154 10.13 8.86 -12.02
CA SER A 154 8.99 8.76 -12.93
C SER A 154 9.27 7.78 -14.06
N THR A 155 8.20 7.26 -14.65
CA THR A 155 8.26 6.39 -15.82
C THR A 155 7.06 6.62 -16.72
N TYR A 156 7.20 6.32 -18.01
CA TYR A 156 6.07 6.31 -18.94
C TYR A 156 5.54 4.88 -19.06
N PHE A 157 4.33 4.64 -18.58
CA PHE A 157 3.71 3.31 -18.54
C PHE A 157 2.21 3.40 -18.77
N ALA A 158 1.62 2.38 -19.41
CA ALA A 158 0.18 2.33 -19.72
C ALA A 158 -0.37 3.62 -20.37
N GLY A 159 0.43 4.23 -21.26
CA GLY A 159 0.03 5.41 -22.04
C GLY A 159 0.13 6.75 -21.30
N ARG A 160 0.73 6.82 -20.11
CA ARG A 160 0.84 8.06 -19.33
C ARG A 160 2.13 8.13 -18.51
N ASN A 161 2.50 9.33 -18.09
CA ASN A 161 3.56 9.53 -17.10
C ASN A 161 3.04 9.14 -15.71
N ILE A 162 3.82 8.34 -14.98
CA ILE A 162 3.54 7.92 -13.62
C ILE A 162 4.70 8.35 -12.72
N ASN A 163 4.38 9.07 -11.64
CA ASN A 163 5.31 9.37 -10.57
C ASN A 163 5.38 8.20 -9.59
N LEU A 164 6.59 7.79 -9.23
CA LEU A 164 6.84 6.64 -8.37
C LEU A 164 7.46 7.10 -7.06
N TYR A 165 6.90 6.59 -5.97
CA TYR A 165 7.34 6.90 -4.62
C TYR A 165 7.58 5.63 -3.80
N ARG A 166 8.55 5.71 -2.90
CA ARG A 166 8.78 4.71 -1.87
C ARG A 166 8.64 5.34 -0.49
N LEU A 167 7.72 4.82 0.30
CA LEU A 167 7.53 5.20 1.70
C LEU A 167 8.07 4.12 2.64
N PRO A 168 8.44 4.49 3.89
CA PRO A 168 8.74 3.50 4.91
C PRO A 168 7.52 2.59 5.15
N SER A 169 7.79 1.32 5.45
CA SER A 169 6.71 0.37 5.75
C SER A 169 5.91 0.84 6.97
N SER A 170 4.59 0.72 6.88
CA SER A 170 3.65 0.99 7.97
C SER A 170 3.68 -0.09 9.07
N SER A 171 4.35 -1.22 8.84
CA SER A 171 4.52 -2.26 9.84
C SER A 171 5.37 -1.78 11.02
N ARG A 172 5.02 -2.19 12.25
CA ARG A 172 5.85 -1.95 13.45
C ARG A 172 7.18 -2.70 13.44
N ALA A 173 7.34 -3.70 12.55
CA ALA A 173 8.62 -4.36 12.35
C ALA A 173 9.65 -3.44 11.66
N TYR A 174 9.20 -2.40 10.97
CA TYR A 174 10.10 -1.37 10.46
C TYR A 174 10.51 -0.44 11.60
N PRO A 175 11.83 -0.27 11.89
CA PRO A 175 12.34 0.39 13.09
C PRO A 175 12.28 1.92 12.98
N LEU A 176 11.06 2.45 12.87
CA LEU A 176 10.77 3.88 12.85
C LEU A 176 9.52 4.14 13.69
N ALA A 177 9.59 5.15 14.57
CA ALA A 177 8.46 5.55 15.40
C ALA A 177 7.25 5.98 14.55
N LEU A 178 6.04 5.80 15.08
CA LEU A 178 4.79 6.15 14.40
C LEU A 178 4.79 7.60 13.92
N GLU A 179 5.22 8.53 14.77
CA GLU A 179 5.26 9.97 14.51
C GLU A 179 6.24 10.29 13.37
N LYS A 180 7.39 9.60 13.33
CA LYS A 180 8.36 9.74 12.25
C LYS A 180 7.89 9.13 10.93
N LYS A 181 7.13 8.03 10.96
CA LYS A 181 6.43 7.53 9.77
C LYS A 181 5.41 8.57 9.30
N ALA A 182 4.61 9.13 10.21
CA ALA A 182 3.61 10.14 9.89
C ALA A 182 4.23 11.39 9.25
N GLU A 183 5.37 11.89 9.74
CA GLU A 183 6.10 13.01 9.12
C GLU A 183 6.46 12.72 7.64
N VAL A 184 6.98 11.52 7.34
CA VAL A 184 7.35 11.14 5.97
C VAL A 184 6.11 11.03 5.07
N TYR A 185 5.05 10.40 5.56
CA TYR A 185 3.79 10.29 4.81
C TYR A 185 3.15 11.67 4.60
N GLN A 186 3.17 12.54 5.61
CA GLN A 186 2.62 13.89 5.52
C GLN A 186 3.36 14.71 4.45
N LYS A 187 4.70 14.64 4.39
CA LYS A 187 5.48 15.30 3.35
C LYS A 187 5.07 14.81 1.96
N PHE A 188 4.96 13.49 1.79
CA PHE A 188 4.52 12.89 0.54
C PHE A 188 3.12 13.37 0.11
N PHE A 189 2.12 13.29 1.00
CA PHE A 189 0.75 13.68 0.69
C PHE A 189 0.62 15.18 0.34
N LYS A 190 1.43 16.05 0.97
CA LYS A 190 1.55 17.47 0.59
C LYS A 190 2.16 17.66 -0.79
N GLU A 191 3.23 16.93 -1.08
CA GLU A 191 3.94 17.03 -2.36
C GLU A 191 3.04 16.67 -3.55
N ILE A 192 2.17 15.67 -3.39
CA ILE A 192 1.24 15.24 -4.43
C ILE A 192 -0.10 16.00 -4.42
N GLY A 193 -0.25 16.99 -3.53
CA GLY A 193 -1.43 17.88 -3.46
C GLY A 193 -2.72 17.20 -2.97
N ILE A 194 -2.60 16.16 -2.14
CA ILE A 194 -3.75 15.51 -1.48
C ILE A 194 -4.00 16.09 -0.07
N LEU A 195 -2.94 16.55 0.61
CA LEU A 195 -3.02 17.28 1.88
C LEU A 195 -2.62 18.73 1.69
#